data_AF-A0A7C4W8W3-F1
#
_entry.id   AF-A0A7C4W8W3-F1
#
_cell.length_a   1.000
_cell.length_b   1.000
_cell.length_c   1.000
_cell.angle_alpha   90.00
_cell.angle_beta   90.00
_cell.angle_gamma   90.00
#
_symmetry.space_group_name_H-M   'P 1'
#
loop_
_entity.id
_entity.type
_entity.pdbx_description
1 polymer ?
#
loop_
_entity_poly.entity_id
_entity_poly.type
_entity_poly.pdbx_seq_one_letter_code
_entity_poly.pdbx_strand_id
1 'polypeptide(L)'
;MEEFTKMWQDLIFIKDKNYGILVRDNFGPVVVPESCIFVMGDNRDNSEDSRFWGPLHIKYLKGKPLVIYFSSDAGPNLLRIIFSPFKIRWERIGRILR
;
A
#
# COMPACT_ATOMS: atom_id res chain seq x y z
N MET A 1 -21.48 -13.08 3.96
CA MET A 1 -20.58 -12.79 2.82
C MET A 1 -20.91 -11.44 2.18
N GLU A 2 -22.17 -11.23 1.77
CA GLU A 2 -22.65 -9.94 1.25
C GLU A 2 -22.55 -8.81 2.27
N GLU A 3 -22.85 -9.08 3.54
CA GLU A 3 -22.77 -8.08 4.61
C GLU A 3 -21.34 -7.55 4.80
N PHE A 4 -20.34 -8.43 4.92
CA PHE A 4 -18.93 -8.02 5.04
C PHE A 4 -18.47 -7.22 3.83
N THR A 5 -18.87 -7.64 2.62
CA THR A 5 -18.59 -6.91 1.37
C THR A 5 -19.19 -5.52 1.41
N LYS A 6 -20.44 -5.38 1.86
CA LYS A 6 -21.13 -4.09 1.96
C LYS A 6 -20.46 -3.18 3.00
N MET A 7 -20.13 -3.71 4.19
CA MET A 7 -19.41 -2.96 5.23
C MET A 7 -18.07 -2.41 4.73
N TRP A 8 -17.34 -3.23 3.97
CA TRP A 8 -16.07 -2.87 3.36
C TRP A 8 -16.22 -1.78 2.30
N GLN A 9 -17.22 -1.91 1.41
CA GLN A 9 -17.52 -0.92 0.37
C GLN A 9 -18.01 0.41 0.96
N ASP A 10 -18.77 0.37 2.06
CA ASP A 10 -19.33 1.54 2.74
C ASP A 10 -18.35 2.21 3.73
N LEU A 11 -17.09 1.75 3.76
CA LEU A 11 -16.00 2.29 4.59
C LEU A 11 -16.29 2.26 6.10
N ILE A 12 -17.09 1.30 6.55
CA ILE A 12 -17.50 1.20 7.95
C ILE A 12 -16.28 0.91 8.86
N PHE A 13 -15.30 0.13 8.37
CA PHE A 13 -14.08 -0.21 9.12
C PHE A 13 -13.19 1.00 9.42
N ILE A 14 -13.25 2.07 8.61
CA ILE A 14 -12.54 3.33 8.91
C ILE A 14 -13.18 4.02 10.12
N LYS A 15 -14.51 3.94 10.22
CA LYS A 15 -15.30 4.66 11.23
C LYS A 15 -15.26 3.96 12.59
N ASP A 16 -15.16 2.63 12.61
CA ASP A 16 -15.12 1.85 13.84
C ASP A 16 -13.79 1.07 13.97
N LYS A 17 -12.93 1.59 14.85
CA LYS A 17 -11.59 1.03 15.12
C LYS A 17 -11.62 -0.38 15.73
N ASN A 18 -12.74 -0.84 16.28
CA ASN A 18 -12.85 -2.17 16.86
C ASN A 18 -12.70 -3.28 15.80
N TYR A 19 -12.99 -2.99 14.54
CA TYR A 19 -12.80 -3.93 13.43
C TYR A 19 -11.38 -3.97 12.88
N GLY A 20 -10.53 -2.98 13.21
CA GLY A 20 -9.18 -2.87 12.66
C GLY A 20 -8.29 -4.09 12.91
N ILE A 21 -8.51 -4.80 14.03
CA ILE A 21 -7.77 -6.02 14.37
C ILE A 21 -8.27 -7.23 13.55
N LEU A 22 -9.56 -7.32 13.27
CA LEU A 22 -10.20 -8.46 12.58
C LEU A 22 -9.95 -8.41 11.07
N VAL A 23 -9.90 -7.20 10.52
CA VAL A 23 -9.74 -6.91 9.09
C VAL A 23 -8.30 -7.18 8.60
N ARG A 24 -7.33 -7.31 9.50
CA ARG A 24 -5.91 -7.41 9.11
C ARG A 24 -5.50 -8.81 8.69
N ASP A 25 -5.70 -9.80 9.54
CA ASP A 25 -5.21 -11.17 9.35
C ASP A 25 -6.23 -12.08 8.66
N ASN A 26 -7.53 -11.85 8.88
CA ASN A 26 -8.62 -12.67 8.36
C ASN A 26 -9.53 -11.85 7.42
N PHE A 27 -8.92 -11.10 6.50
CA PHE A 27 -9.68 -10.26 5.57
C PHE A 27 -10.46 -11.08 4.53
N GLY A 28 -11.74 -10.74 4.35
CA GLY A 28 -12.56 -11.25 3.26
C GLY A 28 -13.32 -12.53 3.58
N PRO A 29 -13.99 -13.11 2.57
CA PRO A 29 -14.00 -12.69 1.16
C PRO A 29 -14.81 -11.41 0.91
N VAL A 30 -14.39 -10.62 -0.09
CA VAL A 30 -15.11 -9.43 -0.61
C VAL A 30 -15.21 -9.47 -2.12
N VAL A 31 -16.26 -8.85 -2.67
CA VAL A 31 -16.38 -8.57 -4.10
C VAL A 31 -15.97 -7.12 -4.37
N VAL A 32 -14.99 -6.95 -5.27
CA VAL A 32 -14.55 -5.62 -5.71
C VAL A 32 -15.62 -5.02 -6.63
N PRO A 33 -16.11 -3.79 -6.35
CA PRO A 33 -17.06 -3.12 -7.23
C PRO A 33 -16.50 -2.90 -8.64
N GLU A 34 -17.40 -2.68 -9.60
CA GLU A 34 -17.00 -2.22 -10.93
C GLU A 34 -16.19 -0.92 -10.84
N SER A 35 -15.26 -0.76 -11.79
CA SER A 35 -14.36 0.42 -11.86
C SER A 35 -13.53 0.66 -10.60
N CYS A 36 -13.38 -0.34 -9.73
CA CYS A 36 -12.51 -0.31 -8.57
C CYS A 36 -11.43 -1.40 -8.64
N ILE A 37 -10.37 -1.21 -7.86
CA ILE A 37 -9.34 -2.21 -7.61
C ILE A 37 -9.17 -2.41 -6.11
N PHE A 38 -8.77 -3.62 -5.73
CA PHE A 38 -8.29 -3.93 -4.40
C PHE A 38 -6.77 -3.89 -4.41
N VAL A 39 -6.17 -3.03 -3.58
CA VAL A 39 -4.71 -2.90 -3.48
C VAL A 39 -4.24 -3.36 -2.11
N MET A 40 -3.08 -4.00 -2.08
CA MET A 40 -2.40 -4.43 -0.86
C MET A 40 -0.94 -4.06 -0.94
N GLY A 41 -0.36 -3.67 0.21
CA GLY A 41 1.08 -3.52 0.32
C GLY A 41 1.76 -4.88 0.49
N ASP A 42 3.02 -4.97 0.06
CA ASP A 42 3.83 -6.17 0.26
C ASP A 42 4.14 -6.40 1.75
N ASN A 43 4.35 -5.32 2.51
CA ASN A 43 4.55 -5.38 3.95
C ASN A 43 3.20 -5.41 4.70
N ARG A 44 2.57 -6.59 4.69
CA ARG A 44 1.17 -6.81 5.13
C ARG A 44 0.84 -6.31 6.53
N ASP A 45 1.79 -6.44 7.46
CA ASP A 45 1.62 -6.04 8.86
C ASP A 45 1.77 -4.54 9.09
N ASN A 46 2.37 -3.85 8.12
CA ASN A 46 2.67 -2.42 8.19
C ASN A 46 2.18 -1.69 6.93
N SER A 47 0.98 -2.06 6.49
CA SER A 47 0.35 -1.52 5.29
C SER A 47 -1.11 -1.17 5.58
N GLU A 48 -1.40 0.13 5.61
CA GLU A 48 -2.76 0.64 5.59
C GLU A 48 -3.25 0.64 4.13
N ASP A 49 -3.79 -0.49 3.69
CA ASP A 49 -4.23 -0.74 2.31
C ASP A 49 -5.75 -0.98 2.21
N SER A 50 -6.22 -1.47 1.06
CA SER A 50 -7.66 -1.62 0.79
C SER A 50 -8.40 -2.43 1.84
N ARG A 51 -7.73 -3.29 2.62
CA ARG A 51 -8.36 -3.97 3.76
C ARG A 51 -9.03 -2.99 4.71
N PHE A 52 -8.35 -1.88 5.01
CA PHE A 52 -8.78 -0.89 6.00
C PHE A 52 -9.64 0.21 5.42
N TRP A 53 -9.28 0.73 4.24
CA TRP A 53 -9.91 1.92 3.66
C TRP A 53 -10.78 1.65 2.43
N GLY A 54 -11.05 0.39 2.09
CA GLY A 54 -12.03 0.05 1.07
C GLY A 54 -11.48 -0.06 -0.36
N PRO A 55 -12.37 -0.11 -1.36
CA PRO A 55 -12.00 -0.19 -2.77
C PRO A 55 -11.40 1.12 -3.30
N LEU A 56 -10.38 1.03 -4.16
CA LEU A 56 -9.82 2.20 -4.85
C LEU A 56 -10.44 2.35 -6.24
N HIS A 57 -11.15 3.45 -6.49
CA HIS A 57 -11.69 3.74 -7.81
C HIS A 57 -10.55 3.99 -8.83
N ILE A 58 -10.62 3.37 -10.02
CA ILE A 58 -9.54 3.42 -11.03
C ILE A 58 -9.19 4.84 -11.50
N LYS A 59 -10.14 5.78 -11.41
CA LYS A 59 -9.91 7.22 -11.71
C LYS A 59 -8.77 7.85 -10.90
N TYR A 60 -8.45 7.29 -9.73
CA TYR A 60 -7.35 7.77 -8.88
C TYR A 60 -6.02 7.05 -9.18
N LEU A 61 -6.03 6.03 -10.04
CA LEU A 61 -4.83 5.31 -10.43
C LEU A 61 -4.02 6.14 -11.42
N LYS A 62 -2.81 6.56 -11.00
CA LYS A 62 -1.92 7.36 -11.86
C LYS A 62 -1.12 6.51 -12.86
N GLY A 63 -0.77 5.28 -12.51
CA GLY A 63 0.05 4.42 -13.35
C GLY A 63 0.76 3.32 -12.57
N LYS A 64 1.62 2.57 -13.27
CA LYS A 64 2.44 1.50 -12.70
C LYS A 64 3.86 2.03 -12.41
N PRO A 65 4.45 1.72 -11.25
CA PRO A 65 5.84 2.08 -10.97
C PRO A 65 6.77 1.29 -11.92
N LEU A 66 7.76 1.99 -12.52
CA LEU A 66 8.58 1.41 -13.60
C LEU A 66 10.01 1.10 -13.16
N VAL A 67 10.70 2.06 -12.54
CA VAL A 67 12.13 1.97 -12.21
C VAL A 67 12.41 2.60 -10.85
N ILE A 68 13.34 2.01 -10.11
CA ILE A 68 13.90 2.64 -8.90
C ILE A 68 14.95 3.68 -9.32
N TYR A 69 14.59 4.96 -9.28
CA TYR A 69 15.49 6.05 -9.65
C TYR A 69 16.66 6.22 -8.66
N PHE A 70 16.40 6.06 -7.35
CA PHE A 70 17.40 6.26 -6.30
C PHE A 70 17.08 5.45 -5.05
N SER A 71 18.11 5.05 -4.30
CA SER A 71 17.97 4.24 -3.08
C SER A 71 19.15 4.43 -2.11
N SER A 72 18.87 4.79 -0.86
CA SER A 72 19.87 4.93 0.21
C SER A 72 19.30 4.57 1.58
N ASP A 73 20.16 4.15 2.51
CA ASP A 73 19.84 3.93 3.92
C ASP A 73 20.20 5.14 4.82
N ALA A 74 20.70 6.24 4.24
CA ALA A 74 21.01 7.47 4.98
C ALA A 74 19.75 8.26 5.43
N GLY A 75 18.57 7.85 4.97
CA GLY A 75 17.30 8.55 5.16
C GLY A 75 17.12 9.71 4.16
N PRO A 76 16.06 10.53 4.32
CA PRO A 76 15.70 11.55 3.34
C PRO A 76 16.57 12.83 3.40
N ASN A 77 17.42 12.97 4.41
CA ASN A 77 18.24 14.18 4.59
C ASN A 77 19.42 14.19 3.60
N LEU A 78 19.48 15.21 2.76
CA LEU A 78 20.50 15.34 1.71
C LEU A 78 21.93 15.40 2.25
N LEU A 79 22.17 16.13 3.35
CA LEU A 79 23.50 16.18 3.96
C LEU A 79 23.95 14.80 4.44
N ARG A 80 23.04 14.02 5.04
CA ARG A 80 23.35 12.64 5.45
C ARG A 80 23.70 11.75 4.26
N ILE A 81 23.04 11.94 3.11
CA ILE A 81 23.36 11.19 1.89
C ILE A 81 24.75 11.57 1.38
N ILE A 82 25.05 12.87 1.28
CA ILE A 82 26.34 13.39 0.76
C ILE A 82 27.51 12.93 1.65
N PHE A 83 27.36 13.02 2.98
CA PHE A 83 28.40 12.62 3.92
C PHE A 83 28.38 11.11 4.26
N SER A 84 27.53 10.31 3.62
CA SER A 84 27.50 8.85 3.79
C SER A 84 27.34 8.11 2.45
N PRO A 85 28.28 8.27 1.50
CA PRO A 85 28.18 7.66 0.17
C PRO A 85 28.10 6.13 0.21
N PHE A 86 28.69 5.50 1.24
CA PHE A 86 28.63 4.04 1.46
C PHE A 86 27.24 3.51 1.83
N LYS A 87 26.27 4.39 2.16
CA LYS A 87 24.88 4.01 2.42
C LYS A 87 24.01 4.01 1.17
N ILE A 88 24.58 4.27 -0.01
CA ILE A 88 23.86 4.19 -1.28
C ILE A 88 23.73 2.71 -1.68
N ARG A 89 22.51 2.30 -2.02
CA ARG A 89 22.16 0.92 -2.42
C ARG A 89 22.20 0.79 -3.94
N TRP A 90 23.41 0.76 -4.49
CA TRP A 90 23.66 0.79 -5.94
C TRP A 90 22.96 -0.33 -6.69
N GLU A 91 22.86 -1.52 -6.10
CA GLU A 91 22.21 -2.70 -6.67
C GLU A 91 20.70 -2.53 -6.91
N ARG A 92 20.09 -1.52 -6.30
CA ARG A 92 18.66 -1.21 -6.48
C ARG A 92 18.42 -0.17 -7.56
N ILE A 93 19.39 0.72 -7.83
CA ILE A 93 19.22 1.84 -8.76
C ILE A 93 19.13 1.31 -10.19
N GLY A 94 18.16 1.79 -10.96
CA GLY A 94 17.92 1.35 -12.33
C GLY A 94 17.19 0.01 -12.43
N ARG A 95 16.87 -0.64 -11.30
CA ARG A 95 16.08 -1.89 -11.31
C ARG A 95 14.68 -1.60 -11.85
N ILE A 96 14.30 -2.33 -12.89
CA ILE A 96 12.95 -2.35 -13.46
C ILE A 96 12.04 -3.15 -12.52
N LEU A 97 10.90 -2.55 -12.17
CA LEU A 97 9.85 -3.19 -11.41
C LEU A 97 8.98 -4.00 -12.38
N ARG A 98 8.67 -5.24 -11.98
CA ARG A 98 7.83 -6.18 -12.73
C ARG A 98 6.49 -6.35 -12.03
#